data_AF-A0A3C2BRK1-F1
#
_entry.id   AF-A0A3C2BRK1-F1
#
_cell.length_a   1.000
_cell.length_b   1.000
_cell.length_c   1.000
_cell.angle_alpha   90.00
_cell.angle_beta   90.00
_cell.angle_gamma   90.00
#
_symmetry.space_group_name_H-M   'P 1'
#
loop_
_entity.id
_entity.type
_entity.pdbx_description
1 polymer ?
#
loop_
_entity_poly.entity_id
_entity_poly.type
_entity_poly.pdbx_seq_one_letter_code
_entity_poly.pdbx_strand_id
1 'polypeptide(L)'
;MRLADLFSHDALDAAIRDGFIRRQYHPSAPLAILNYTELAQFKREWNDVTRACRGKLPHPTADANTGSEWQPWEPTTGLDPVYLVDIDGTVAIKGDRDIYDGSKAHLDTPNWNVVRIIRMLQKTHRIVYMTGRDAEHRRVTAEWLKTNGLIAHELHTRPLGDKRKDSTVKHELFNQHIRGKYNVTGVFDDRNQVVEMWRAIGLTVFQVADGNF
;
A
#
# COMPACT_ATOMS: atom_id res chain seq x y z
N MET A 1 -22.88 -10.32 -2.88
CA MET A 1 -23.63 -9.05 -3.00
C MET A 1 -24.31 -9.05 -4.36
N ARG A 2 -25.64 -9.05 -4.41
CA ARG A 2 -26.45 -8.95 -5.63
C ARG A 2 -26.61 -7.46 -5.98
N LEU A 3 -26.80 -7.14 -7.26
CA LEU A 3 -26.96 -5.75 -7.72
C LEU A 3 -28.16 -5.05 -7.06
N ALA A 4 -29.22 -5.81 -6.79
CA ALA A 4 -30.41 -5.35 -6.08
C ALA A 4 -30.16 -4.95 -4.61
N ASP A 5 -29.02 -5.37 -4.03
CA ASP A 5 -28.62 -4.98 -2.67
C ASP A 5 -28.04 -3.56 -2.64
N LEU A 6 -27.73 -2.97 -3.81
CA LEU A 6 -27.11 -1.64 -3.93
C LEU A 6 -28.12 -0.53 -4.27
N PHE A 7 -29.13 -0.84 -5.08
CA PHE A 7 -30.17 0.09 -5.53
C PHE A 7 -31.33 -0.70 -6.17
N SER A 8 -32.51 -0.07 -6.30
CA SER A 8 -33.67 -0.71 -6.93
C SER A 8 -33.51 -0.83 -8.45
N HIS A 9 -34.17 -1.82 -9.04
CA HIS A 9 -34.21 -2.01 -10.50
C HIS A 9 -34.85 -0.80 -11.19
N ASP A 10 -35.93 -0.26 -10.62
CA ASP A 10 -36.61 0.92 -11.16
C ASP A 10 -35.69 2.14 -11.21
N ALA A 11 -34.85 2.33 -10.19
CA ALA A 11 -33.88 3.41 -10.15
C ALA A 11 -32.77 3.23 -11.20
N LEU A 12 -32.30 1.99 -11.40
CA LEU A 12 -31.34 1.69 -12.45
C LEU A 12 -31.93 1.94 -13.84
N ASP A 13 -33.15 1.47 -14.09
CA ASP A 13 -33.82 1.65 -15.37
C ASP A 13 -34.10 3.13 -15.65
N ALA A 14 -34.48 3.90 -14.63
CA ALA A 14 -34.58 5.35 -14.74
C ALA A 14 -33.24 5.99 -15.12
N ALA A 15 -32.16 5.66 -14.42
CA ALA A 15 -30.84 6.23 -14.70
C ALA A 15 -30.31 5.84 -16.10
N ILE A 16 -30.64 4.65 -16.61
CA ILE A 16 -30.34 4.25 -17.99
C ILE A 16 -31.17 5.06 -18.99
N ARG A 17 -32.48 5.16 -18.78
CA ARG A 17 -33.39 5.94 -19.65
C ARG A 17 -33.00 7.41 -19.72
N ASP A 18 -32.61 7.99 -18.58
CA ASP A 18 -32.23 9.40 -18.47
C ASP A 18 -30.80 9.65 -18.99
N GLY A 19 -30.11 8.61 -19.45
CA GLY A 19 -28.78 8.68 -20.04
C GLY A 19 -27.66 8.88 -19.03
N PHE A 20 -27.93 8.77 -17.73
CA PHE A 20 -26.93 8.87 -16.67
C PHE A 20 -26.08 7.60 -16.54
N ILE A 21 -26.60 6.44 -16.95
CA ILE A 21 -25.91 5.16 -16.97
C ILE A 21 -25.90 4.57 -18.38
N ARG A 22 -24.74 4.09 -18.82
CA ARG A 22 -24.58 3.29 -20.03
C ARG A 22 -24.44 1.81 -19.66
N ARG A 23 -25.23 0.96 -20.31
CA ARG A 23 -25.14 -0.50 -20.21
C ARG A 23 -24.46 -1.08 -21.43
N GLN A 24 -23.40 -1.85 -21.22
CA GLN A 24 -22.68 -2.54 -22.29
C GLN A 24 -22.68 -4.04 -22.00
N TYR A 25 -23.21 -4.83 -22.92
CA TYR A 25 -23.29 -6.29 -22.77
C TYR A 25 -22.00 -6.97 -23.20
N HIS A 26 -21.65 -8.06 -22.52
CA HIS A 26 -20.57 -8.94 -22.97
C HIS A 26 -20.95 -9.59 -24.32
N PRO A 27 -20.02 -9.76 -25.27
CA PRO A 27 -20.35 -10.25 -26.62
C PRO A 27 -21.04 -11.63 -26.67
N SER A 28 -20.75 -12.49 -25.70
CA SER A 28 -21.18 -13.90 -25.70
C SER A 28 -21.74 -14.42 -24.37
N ALA A 29 -21.73 -13.62 -23.31
CA ALA A 29 -22.16 -14.04 -21.98
C ALA A 29 -23.32 -13.14 -21.52
N PRO A 30 -24.23 -13.63 -20.66
CA PRO A 30 -25.34 -12.83 -20.12
C PRO A 30 -24.86 -11.85 -19.02
N LEU A 31 -23.77 -11.14 -19.28
CA LEU A 31 -23.14 -10.18 -18.39
C LEU A 31 -23.25 -8.78 -18.99
N ALA A 32 -23.31 -7.76 -18.14
CA ALA A 32 -23.29 -6.37 -18.58
C ALA A 32 -22.45 -5.51 -17.63
N ILE A 33 -21.74 -4.55 -18.20
CA ILE A 33 -21.04 -3.48 -17.49
C ILE A 33 -21.96 -2.27 -17.44
N LEU A 34 -22.09 -1.67 -16.26
CA LEU A 34 -22.85 -0.44 -16.02
C LEU A 34 -21.86 0.66 -15.64
N ASN A 35 -21.80 1.72 -16.45
CA ASN A 35 -20.91 2.87 -16.22
C ASN A 35 -21.74 4.16 -16.18
N TYR A 36 -21.45 5.09 -15.27
CA TYR A 36 -21.99 6.45 -15.40
C TYR A 36 -21.47 7.11 -16.68
N THR A 37 -22.24 8.04 -17.22
CA THR A 37 -21.91 8.76 -18.44
C THR A 37 -21.35 10.15 -18.15
N GLU A 38 -20.79 10.76 -19.18
CA GLU A 38 -20.34 12.15 -19.20
C GLU A 38 -21.49 13.12 -18.82
N LEU A 39 -22.74 12.75 -19.12
CA LEU A 39 -23.94 13.51 -18.74
C LEU A 39 -24.17 13.52 -17.23
N ALA A 40 -23.99 12.38 -16.55
CA ALA A 40 -24.09 12.28 -15.09
C ALA A 40 -23.05 13.18 -14.42
N GLN A 41 -21.82 13.18 -14.93
CA GLN A 41 -20.75 14.03 -14.44
C GLN A 41 -21.05 15.52 -14.68
N PHE A 42 -21.46 15.90 -15.90
CA PHE A 42 -21.76 17.29 -16.26
C PHE A 42 -22.90 17.87 -15.41
N LYS A 43 -23.98 17.11 -15.23
CA LYS A 43 -25.14 17.52 -14.41
C LYS A 43 -24.92 17.36 -12.91
N ARG A 44 -23.82 16.72 -12.48
CA ARG A 44 -23.52 16.39 -11.08
C ARG A 44 -24.61 15.53 -10.43
N GLU A 45 -25.19 14.62 -11.21
CA GLU A 45 -26.22 13.70 -10.76
C GLU A 45 -25.57 12.53 -10.02
N TRP A 46 -25.42 12.66 -8.69
CA TRP A 46 -24.70 11.70 -7.84
C TRP A 46 -25.63 11.02 -6.83
N ASN A 47 -26.49 10.15 -7.34
CA ASN A 47 -27.37 9.26 -6.57
C ASN A 47 -26.74 7.86 -6.37
N ASP A 48 -27.46 6.96 -5.69
CA ASP A 48 -26.94 5.62 -5.35
C ASP A 48 -26.56 4.79 -6.58
N VAL A 49 -27.33 4.91 -7.68
CA VAL A 49 -27.07 4.20 -8.94
C VAL A 49 -25.80 4.71 -9.62
N THR A 50 -25.70 6.02 -9.84
CA THR A 50 -24.56 6.67 -10.51
C THR A 50 -23.26 6.52 -9.72
N ARG A 51 -23.33 6.52 -8.38
CA ARG A 51 -22.18 6.25 -7.51
C ARG A 51 -21.73 4.79 -7.54
N ALA A 52 -22.67 3.84 -7.63
CA ALA A 52 -22.34 2.43 -7.71
C ALA A 52 -21.76 2.03 -9.08
N CYS A 53 -22.21 2.67 -10.16
CA CYS A 53 -21.77 2.41 -11.54
C CYS A 53 -20.53 3.25 -11.94
N ARG A 54 -19.71 3.66 -10.98
CA ARG A 54 -18.72 4.73 -11.21
C ARG A 54 -17.35 4.31 -11.71
N GLY A 55 -17.17 3.03 -12.02
CA GLY A 55 -15.86 2.42 -12.17
C GLY A 55 -15.03 2.71 -10.92
N LYS A 56 -15.14 1.88 -9.88
CA LYS A 56 -14.43 2.14 -8.62
C LYS A 56 -12.93 2.33 -8.90
N LEU A 57 -12.42 3.55 -8.80
CA LEU A 57 -11.02 3.75 -8.43
C LEU A 57 -10.94 3.35 -6.96
N PRO A 58 -10.19 2.29 -6.60
CA PRO A 58 -10.01 1.95 -5.20
C PRO A 58 -9.25 3.10 -4.54
N HIS A 59 -9.95 3.91 -3.76
CA HIS A 59 -9.31 4.58 -2.65
C HIS A 59 -9.02 3.50 -1.60
N PRO A 60 -7.82 3.42 -1.03
CA PRO A 60 -7.57 2.57 0.13
C PRO A 60 -8.35 3.16 1.31
N THR A 61 -9.62 2.79 1.42
CA THR A 61 -10.34 2.83 2.68
C THR A 61 -10.03 1.51 3.37
N ALA A 62 -9.66 1.55 4.65
CA ALA A 62 -9.63 0.34 5.47
C ALA A 62 -10.96 -0.39 5.24
N ASP A 63 -10.91 -1.64 4.78
CA ASP A 63 -12.11 -2.44 4.56
C ASP A 63 -12.80 -2.60 5.92
N ALA A 64 -13.79 -1.74 6.18
CA ALA A 64 -14.46 -1.62 7.47
C ALA A 64 -15.35 -2.83 7.81
N ASN A 65 -15.20 -3.96 7.10
CA ASN A 65 -16.05 -5.13 7.32
C ASN A 65 -15.41 -6.49 6.99
N THR A 66 -14.08 -6.58 7.01
CA THR A 66 -13.43 -7.87 7.21
C THR A 66 -12.84 -7.85 8.61
N GLY A 67 -13.08 -8.89 9.41
CA GLY A 67 -12.43 -9.07 10.71
C GLY A 67 -10.93 -9.32 10.52
N SER A 68 -10.22 -8.31 9.99
CA SER A 68 -8.79 -8.29 9.75
C SER A 68 -8.09 -8.51 11.09
N GLU A 69 -7.11 -9.41 11.10
CA GLU A 69 -6.18 -9.60 12.22
C GLU A 69 -5.48 -8.29 12.61
N TRP A 70 -5.44 -7.32 11.70
CA TRP A 70 -4.71 -6.07 11.83
C TRP A 70 -5.60 -4.92 12.29
N GLN A 71 -5.17 -4.24 13.35
CA GLN A 71 -5.86 -3.07 13.88
C GLN A 71 -5.71 -1.89 12.89
N PRO A 72 -6.82 -1.29 12.40
CA PRO A 72 -6.75 -0.11 11.54
C PRO A 72 -5.96 1.03 12.16
N TRP A 73 -5.24 1.77 11.34
CA TRP A 73 -4.53 2.99 11.72
C TRP A 73 -5.28 4.22 11.21
N GLU A 74 -5.31 5.26 12.03
CA GLU A 74 -5.87 6.56 11.68
C GLU A 74 -4.83 7.65 11.93
N PRO A 75 -4.74 8.67 11.06
CA PRO A 75 -3.85 9.79 11.26
C PRO A 75 -4.25 10.59 12.52
N THR A 76 -3.24 11.05 13.26
CA THR A 76 -3.44 11.86 14.46
C THR A 76 -3.04 13.31 14.19
N THR A 77 -3.94 14.24 14.49
CA THR A 77 -3.69 15.68 14.29
C THR A 77 -2.42 16.13 14.99
N GLY A 78 -1.55 16.84 14.27
CA GLY A 78 -0.34 17.46 14.82
C GLY A 78 0.90 16.57 14.84
N LEU A 79 0.84 15.31 14.40
CA LEU A 79 2.02 14.46 14.25
C LEU A 79 2.73 14.67 12.91
N ASP A 80 4.07 14.58 12.93
CA ASP A 80 4.92 14.78 11.76
C ASP A 80 4.66 13.70 10.69
N PRO A 81 4.63 14.07 9.40
CA PRO A 81 4.47 13.12 8.31
C PRO A 81 5.75 12.32 8.04
N VAL A 82 5.62 11.02 7.78
CA VAL A 82 6.72 10.12 7.41
C VAL A 82 6.35 9.24 6.22
N TYR A 83 7.36 8.82 5.46
CA TYR A 83 7.25 7.67 4.55
C TYR A 83 7.90 6.45 5.18
N LEU A 84 7.23 5.30 5.04
CA LEU A 84 7.81 4.00 5.41
C LEU A 84 8.40 3.35 4.16
N VAL A 85 9.58 2.76 4.29
CA VAL A 85 10.29 2.17 3.14
C VAL A 85 10.89 0.83 3.54
N ASP A 86 10.50 -0.21 2.84
CA ASP A 86 11.16 -1.51 2.88
C ASP A 86 12.53 -1.49 2.20
N ILE A 87 13.38 -2.47 2.53
CA ILE A 87 14.71 -2.60 1.96
C ILE A 87 14.78 -3.69 0.88
N ASP A 88 14.55 -4.95 1.25
CA ASP A 88 14.82 -6.12 0.42
C ASP A 88 13.74 -6.32 -0.65
N GLY A 89 14.11 -6.22 -1.92
CA GLY A 89 13.17 -6.23 -3.04
C GLY A 89 12.57 -4.86 -3.33
N THR A 90 12.71 -3.90 -2.41
CA THR A 90 12.27 -2.51 -2.58
C THR A 90 13.40 -1.58 -3.04
N VAL A 91 14.25 -1.08 -2.12
CA VAL A 91 15.41 -0.23 -2.48
C VAL A 91 16.67 -1.04 -2.78
N ALA A 92 16.73 -2.29 -2.34
CA ALA A 92 17.84 -3.21 -2.52
C ALA A 92 17.40 -4.44 -3.33
N ILE A 93 18.09 -4.72 -4.43
CA ILE A 93 17.99 -5.97 -5.18
C ILE A 93 19.04 -6.91 -4.59
N LYS A 94 18.58 -8.08 -4.11
CA LYS A 94 19.44 -9.07 -3.46
C LYS A 94 20.64 -9.41 -4.35
N GLY A 95 21.85 -9.21 -3.82
CA GLY A 95 23.08 -9.65 -4.46
C GLY A 95 23.34 -11.16 -4.29
N ASP A 96 24.61 -11.54 -4.39
CA ASP A 96 25.06 -12.90 -4.13
C ASP A 96 25.13 -13.21 -2.62
N ARG A 97 23.95 -13.38 -2.01
CA ARG A 97 23.77 -13.78 -0.62
C ARG A 97 22.49 -14.58 -0.38
N ASP A 98 22.43 -15.30 0.73
CA ASP A 98 21.18 -15.90 1.22
C ASP A 98 20.21 -14.80 1.68
N ILE A 99 18.90 -15.00 1.47
CA ILE A 99 17.87 -14.01 1.85
C ILE A 99 17.80 -13.78 3.37
N TYR A 100 18.16 -14.78 4.17
CA TYR A 100 18.19 -14.72 5.62
C TYR A 100 19.54 -14.27 6.17
N ASP A 101 20.61 -14.29 5.35
CA ASP A 101 21.93 -13.78 5.73
C ASP A 101 22.08 -12.31 5.33
N GLY A 102 21.84 -11.41 6.29
CA GLY A 102 22.02 -9.97 6.10
C GLY A 102 23.47 -9.51 6.28
N SER A 103 24.41 -10.36 6.71
CA SER A 103 25.81 -9.98 6.92
C SER A 103 26.49 -9.52 5.62
N LYS A 104 26.01 -10.06 4.50
CA LYS A 104 26.47 -9.75 3.14
C LYS A 104 25.64 -8.70 2.44
N ALA A 105 24.78 -7.95 3.14
CA ALA A 105 23.92 -6.96 2.48
C ALA A 105 24.70 -5.84 1.77
N HIS A 106 25.98 -5.66 2.09
CA HIS A 106 26.88 -4.78 1.34
C HIS A 106 27.03 -5.18 -0.15
N LEU A 107 26.71 -6.43 -0.51
CA LEU A 107 26.71 -6.96 -1.88
C LEU A 107 25.40 -6.69 -2.64
N ASP A 108 24.38 -6.14 -1.98
CA ASP A 108 23.11 -5.85 -2.65
C ASP A 108 23.25 -4.73 -3.67
N THR A 109 22.58 -4.89 -4.81
CA THR A 109 22.55 -3.88 -5.86
C THR A 109 21.41 -2.90 -5.61
N PRO A 110 21.62 -1.58 -5.67
CA PRO A 110 20.54 -0.62 -5.49
C PRO A 110 19.48 -0.75 -6.59
N ASN A 111 18.20 -0.78 -6.21
CA ASN A 111 17.10 -0.57 -7.13
C ASN A 111 17.04 0.92 -7.50
N TRP A 112 17.82 1.33 -8.51
CA TRP A 112 18.01 2.74 -8.83
C TRP A 112 16.73 3.51 -9.14
N ASN A 113 15.69 2.85 -9.65
CA ASN A 113 14.41 3.49 -9.91
C ASN A 113 13.73 3.93 -8.60
N VAL A 114 13.69 3.05 -7.60
CA VAL A 114 13.11 3.36 -6.29
C VAL A 114 14.05 4.29 -5.50
N VAL A 115 15.36 4.04 -5.51
CA VAL A 115 16.36 4.87 -4.81
C VAL A 115 16.29 6.34 -5.25
N ARG A 116 16.11 6.61 -6.54
CA ARG A 116 15.95 7.99 -7.04
C ARG A 116 14.73 8.69 -6.45
N ILE A 117 13.59 7.99 -6.36
CA ILE A 117 12.36 8.52 -5.77
C ILE A 117 12.57 8.79 -4.27
N ILE A 118 13.11 7.83 -3.52
CA ILE A 118 13.34 7.98 -2.08
C ILE A 118 14.32 9.13 -1.80
N ARG A 119 15.39 9.26 -2.62
CA ARG A 119 16.34 10.39 -2.52
C ARG A 119 15.71 11.75 -2.79
N MET A 120 14.65 11.81 -3.59
CA MET A 120 13.88 13.04 -3.79
C MET A 120 12.96 13.31 -2.60
N LEU A 121 12.25 12.29 -2.11
CA LEU A 121 11.34 12.42 -0.96
C LEU A 121 12.06 12.84 0.31
N GLN A 122 13.24 12.28 0.59
CA GLN A 122 14.01 12.60 1.80
C GLN A 122 14.49 14.06 1.89
N LYS A 123 14.37 14.85 0.81
CA LYS A 123 14.67 16.29 0.83
C LYS A 123 13.65 17.09 1.63
N THR A 124 12.41 16.59 1.74
CA THR A 124 11.29 17.30 2.35
C THR A 124 10.53 16.46 3.37
N HIS A 125 10.74 15.14 3.39
CA HIS A 125 10.06 14.21 4.29
C HIS A 125 11.06 13.35 5.05
N ARG A 126 10.66 12.93 6.25
CA ARG A 126 11.40 11.93 7.01
C ARG A 126 11.11 10.54 6.46
N ILE A 127 12.17 9.76 6.25
CA ILE A 127 12.08 8.38 5.77
C ILE A 127 12.41 7.42 6.91
N VAL A 128 11.46 6.55 7.24
CA VAL A 128 11.66 5.47 8.19
C VAL A 128 11.78 4.15 7.44
N TYR A 129 12.91 3.48 7.61
CA TYR A 129 13.15 2.17 7.00
C TYR A 129 12.68 1.05 7.92
N MET A 130 11.97 0.07 7.37
CA MET A 130 11.54 -1.14 8.06
C MET A 130 11.96 -2.35 7.26
N THR A 131 12.80 -3.22 7.82
CA THR A 131 13.35 -4.37 7.10
C THR A 131 13.11 -5.67 7.85
N GLY A 132 12.86 -6.73 7.08
CA GLY A 132 12.82 -8.10 7.58
C GLY A 132 14.19 -8.66 7.97
N ARG A 133 15.30 -7.95 7.73
CA ARG A 133 16.65 -8.36 8.17
C ARG A 133 16.75 -8.37 9.69
N ASP A 134 17.41 -9.40 10.21
CA ASP A 134 17.69 -9.55 11.64
C ASP A 134 18.50 -8.36 12.19
N ALA A 135 18.22 -7.97 13.44
CA ALA A 135 18.90 -6.91 14.16
C ALA A 135 20.42 -7.11 14.26
N GLU A 136 20.92 -8.35 14.23
CA GLU A 136 22.35 -8.64 14.12
C GLU A 136 23.00 -7.94 12.90
N HIS A 137 22.25 -7.77 11.82
CA HIS A 137 22.72 -7.18 10.56
C HIS A 137 22.36 -5.70 10.43
N ARG A 138 21.94 -5.04 11.51
CA ARG A 138 21.55 -3.63 11.50
C ARG A 138 22.69 -2.72 11.04
N ARG A 139 23.92 -2.97 11.51
CA ARG A 139 25.09 -2.12 11.17
C ARG A 139 25.40 -2.13 9.67
N VAL A 140 25.55 -3.32 9.09
CA VAL A 140 25.84 -3.46 7.66
C VAL A 140 24.71 -2.92 6.80
N THR A 141 23.45 -3.07 7.23
CA THR A 141 22.29 -2.49 6.54
C THR A 141 22.32 -0.96 6.58
N ALA A 142 22.59 -0.35 7.73
CA ALA A 142 22.70 1.10 7.86
C ALA A 142 23.86 1.68 7.03
N GLU A 143 25.01 1.00 7.00
CA GLU A 143 26.17 1.38 6.18
C GLU A 143 25.84 1.29 4.68
N TRP A 144 25.12 0.25 4.24
CA TRP A 144 24.68 0.12 2.86
C TRP A 144 23.70 1.23 2.46
N LEU A 145 22.72 1.56 3.30
CA LEU A 145 21.81 2.68 3.05
C LEU A 145 22.58 4.00 2.89
N LYS A 146 23.49 4.28 3.83
CA LYS A 146 24.31 5.50 3.81
C LYS A 146 25.17 5.59 2.55
N THR A 147 25.85 4.51 2.18
CA THR A 147 26.70 4.45 0.96
C THR A 147 25.88 4.72 -0.30
N ASN A 148 24.62 4.30 -0.29
CA ASN A 148 23.66 4.53 -1.38
C ASN A 148 22.87 5.84 -1.22
N GLY A 149 23.32 6.78 -0.38
CA GLY A 149 22.71 8.11 -0.26
C GLY A 149 21.25 8.08 0.23
N LEU A 150 20.87 7.01 0.94
CA LEU A 150 19.57 6.82 1.55
C LEU A 150 19.69 7.21 3.04
N ILE A 151 19.20 8.39 3.38
CA ILE A 151 19.30 8.95 4.72
C ILE A 151 18.10 8.44 5.52
N ALA A 152 18.39 7.62 6.53
CA ALA A 152 17.39 7.12 7.45
C ALA A 152 17.12 8.14 8.57
N HIS A 153 15.86 8.54 8.74
CA HIS A 153 15.40 9.17 9.99
C HIS A 153 15.39 8.12 11.10
N GLU A 154 14.81 6.95 10.80
CA GLU A 154 14.85 5.75 11.65
C GLU A 154 15.07 4.49 10.81
N LEU A 155 15.66 3.46 11.43
CA LEU A 155 15.84 2.13 10.85
C LEU A 155 15.41 1.08 11.88
N HIS A 156 14.31 0.39 11.59
CA HIS A 156 13.78 -0.72 12.37
C HIS A 156 14.05 -2.04 11.66
N THR A 157 14.68 -2.95 12.39
CA THR A 157 15.04 -4.30 11.94
C THR A 157 14.19 -5.32 12.68
N ARG A 158 14.08 -6.52 12.11
CA ARG A 158 13.50 -7.68 12.80
C ARG A 158 14.25 -7.94 14.11
N PRO A 159 13.55 -8.21 15.23
CA PRO A 159 14.22 -8.57 16.48
C PRO A 159 15.10 -9.82 16.34
N LEU A 160 16.18 -9.86 17.11
CA LEU A 160 17.17 -10.95 17.07
C LEU A 160 16.51 -12.32 17.24
N GLY A 161 16.68 -13.20 16.25
CA GLY A 161 16.19 -14.58 16.28
C GLY A 161 14.69 -14.75 16.02
N ASP A 162 13.97 -13.69 15.67
CA ASP A 162 12.54 -13.76 15.39
C ASP A 162 12.25 -14.41 14.02
N LYS A 163 11.54 -15.54 14.02
CA LYS A 163 11.20 -16.31 12.82
C LYS A 163 9.76 -16.14 12.34
N ARG A 164 9.00 -15.20 12.93
CA ARG A 164 7.60 -14.92 12.52
C ARG A 164 7.54 -14.35 11.11
N LYS A 165 6.36 -14.37 10.50
CA LYS A 165 6.12 -13.79 9.17
C LYS A 165 6.49 -12.31 9.14
N ASP A 166 6.91 -11.84 7.96
CA ASP A 166 7.37 -10.46 7.80
C ASP A 166 6.28 -9.43 8.05
N SER A 167 5.04 -9.73 7.64
CA SER A 167 3.86 -8.90 7.92
C SER A 167 3.62 -8.75 9.43
N THR A 168 3.73 -9.83 10.21
CA THR A 168 3.59 -9.80 11.67
C THR A 168 4.67 -8.94 12.32
N VAL A 169 5.94 -9.12 11.92
CA VAL A 169 7.05 -8.35 12.48
C VAL A 169 6.94 -6.87 12.11
N LYS A 170 6.67 -6.54 10.85
CA LYS A 170 6.51 -5.15 10.41
C LYS A 170 5.30 -4.47 11.07
N HIS A 171 4.19 -5.17 11.27
CA HIS A 171 3.05 -4.63 12.02
C HIS A 171 3.39 -4.37 13.50
N GLU A 172 4.15 -5.27 14.13
CA GLU A 172 4.64 -5.05 15.49
C GLU A 172 5.56 -3.82 15.59
N LEU A 173 6.55 -3.71 14.69
CA LEU A 173 7.44 -2.55 14.60
C LEU A 173 6.65 -1.26 14.35
N PHE A 174 5.64 -1.30 13.47
CA PHE A 174 4.74 -0.18 13.22
C PHE A 174 4.01 0.27 14.48
N ASN A 175 3.43 -0.66 15.24
CA ASN A 175 2.71 -0.32 16.47
C ASN A 175 3.64 0.24 17.55
N GLN A 176 4.88 -0.24 17.63
CA GLN A 176 5.85 0.21 18.62
C GLN A 176 6.46 1.58 18.27
N HIS A 177 6.73 1.84 16.99
CA HIS A 177 7.57 2.96 16.57
C HIS A 177 6.85 4.04 15.75
N ILE A 178 5.71 3.73 15.13
CA ILE A 178 5.01 4.65 14.23
C ILE A 178 3.65 5.06 14.76
N ARG A 179 2.82 4.09 15.17
CA ARG A 179 1.47 4.34 15.65
C ARG A 179 1.49 5.33 16.83
N GLY A 180 0.73 6.41 16.71
CA GLY A 180 0.67 7.47 17.72
C GLY A 180 1.91 8.36 17.82
N LYS A 181 2.92 8.16 16.95
CA LYS A 181 4.17 8.96 16.91
C LYS A 181 4.33 9.74 15.61
N TYR A 182 3.84 9.19 14.50
CA TYR A 182 3.92 9.81 13.18
C TYR A 182 2.63 9.65 12.37
N ASN A 183 2.46 10.51 11.36
CA ASN A 183 1.47 10.35 10.31
C ASN A 183 2.07 9.73 9.06
N VAL A 184 1.61 8.53 8.67
CA VAL A 184 2.17 7.87 7.48
C VAL A 184 1.56 8.46 6.21
N THR A 185 2.42 9.02 5.36
CA THR A 185 2.04 9.59 4.06
C THR A 185 1.95 8.51 2.98
N GLY A 186 2.80 7.49 3.07
CA GLY A 186 2.78 6.34 2.18
C GLY A 186 3.85 5.32 2.55
N VAL A 187 3.70 4.12 2.01
CA VAL A 187 4.60 2.99 2.24
C VAL A 187 5.14 2.48 0.90
N PHE A 188 6.45 2.27 0.81
CA PHE A 188 7.08 1.54 -0.30
C PHE A 188 7.45 0.15 0.19
N ASP A 189 6.87 -0.88 -0.42
CA ASP A 189 7.10 -2.29 -0.10
C ASP A 189 6.95 -3.12 -1.37
N ASP A 190 7.45 -4.34 -1.41
CA ASP A 190 7.41 -5.20 -2.59
C ASP A 190 6.57 -6.46 -2.38
N ARG A 191 6.58 -6.99 -1.15
CA ARG A 191 6.09 -8.33 -0.83
C ARG A 191 4.59 -8.38 -0.58
N ASN A 192 3.85 -9.26 -1.27
CA ASN A 192 2.39 -9.29 -1.25
C ASN A 192 1.80 -9.39 0.16
N GLN A 193 2.26 -10.32 1.00
CA GLN A 193 1.73 -10.48 2.37
C GLN A 193 1.93 -9.25 3.26
N VAL A 194 2.96 -8.44 2.99
CA VAL A 194 3.26 -7.22 3.75
C VAL A 194 2.43 -6.06 3.22
N VAL A 195 2.35 -5.94 1.88
CA VAL A 195 1.51 -4.96 1.19
C VAL A 195 0.04 -5.13 1.57
N GLU A 196 -0.48 -6.36 1.59
CA GLU A 196 -1.84 -6.68 2.04
C GLU A 196 -2.07 -6.23 3.47
N MET A 197 -1.13 -6.49 4.38
CA MET A 197 -1.21 -6.03 5.77
C MET A 197 -1.24 -4.50 5.86
N TRP A 198 -0.37 -3.79 5.16
CA TRP A 198 -0.37 -2.32 5.15
C TRP A 198 -1.70 -1.74 4.64
N ARG A 199 -2.22 -2.29 3.53
CA ARG A 199 -3.53 -1.90 3.00
C ARG A 199 -4.66 -2.21 3.98
N ALA A 200 -4.60 -3.36 4.66
CA ALA A 200 -5.61 -3.77 5.65
C ALA A 200 -5.67 -2.84 6.87
N ILE A 201 -4.55 -2.21 7.27
CA ILE A 201 -4.56 -1.18 8.32
C ILE A 201 -4.85 0.24 7.81
N GLY A 202 -5.23 0.41 6.53
CA GLY A 202 -5.64 1.69 5.95
C GLY A 202 -4.51 2.53 5.36
N LEU A 203 -3.30 1.99 5.18
CA LEU A 203 -2.19 2.73 4.59
C LEU A 203 -2.22 2.72 3.06
N THR A 204 -1.77 3.84 2.46
CA THR A 204 -1.47 3.90 1.03
C THR A 204 -0.12 3.24 0.76
N VAL A 205 -0.11 2.25 -0.14
CA VAL A 205 1.08 1.44 -0.45
C VAL A 205 1.45 1.54 -1.93
N PHE A 206 2.68 1.96 -2.19
CA PHE A 206 3.35 1.92 -3.48
C PHE A 206 4.09 0.59 -3.61
N GLN A 207 3.44 -0.40 -4.20
CA GLN A 207 4.04 -1.70 -4.42
C GLN A 207 5.00 -1.65 -5.62
N VAL A 208 6.28 -1.93 -5.38
CA VAL A 208 7.35 -1.68 -6.39
C VAL A 208 7.77 -2.90 -7.22
N ALA A 209 7.25 -4.09 -6.89
CA ALA A 209 7.46 -5.34 -7.63
C ALA A 209 6.27 -6.31 -7.46
N ASP A 210 6.23 -7.39 -8.26
CA ASP A 210 5.10 -8.35 -8.31
C ASP A 210 4.87 -9.14 -7.00
N GLY A 211 5.86 -9.18 -6.10
CA GLY A 211 5.66 -9.55 -4.68
C GLY A 211 5.31 -11.00 -4.36
N ASN A 212 5.39 -11.95 -5.31
CA ASN A 212 5.00 -13.36 -5.15
C ASN A 212 6.04 -14.23 -4.40
N PHE A 213 6.43 -13.85 -3.19
CA PHE A 213 7.37 -14.61 -2.33
C PHE A 213 7.20 -14.33 -0.84
#